data_AF-A0A560WHF2-F1
#
_entry.id   AF-A0A560WHF2-F1
#
_cell.length_a   1.000
_cell.length_b   1.000
_cell.length_c   1.000
_cell.angle_alpha   90.00
_cell.angle_beta   90.00
_cell.angle_gamma   90.00
#
_symmetry.space_group_name_H-M   'P 1'
#
loop_
_entity.id
_entity.type
_entity.pdbx_description
1 polymer ?
#
loop_
_entity_poly.entity_id
_entity_poly.type
_entity_poly.pdbx_seq_one_letter_code
_entity_poly.pdbx_strand_id
1 'polypeptide(L)'
;MGERWLRAVEAYDGGEEDCSCEDCIASIIDGFPAPHLGHDGWEPGPGGGAPGDLTEIVLIDGHLVDVRRRAVQGSGYECAAYELEGRGLLRGPRVVERPVPVREEPHEAMLDWLGRVVGGADGLASLDTTPLPADEELDLGVVPGHLRERVQIIDEHVQAAYGHLLLGPELLTASRRLLVRAAGAKVLDAWREVEDSWVAAAVLHCVIKANALAGTGRGFAVKTLLEGVADRAVPTDRSGRLAELVGGPQWPHGRTPAEAPSVYVLGDASLLLSSFRRSLVVYRDLAGRLETDAAKG
;
A
#
# COMPACT_ATOMS: atom_id res chain seq x y z
N MET A 1 55.73 71.61 -16.39
CA MET A 1 56.69 71.79 -17.50
C MET A 1 57.83 70.81 -17.23
N GLY A 2 58.10 69.86 -18.15
CA GLY A 2 59.15 68.82 -18.06
C GLY A 2 58.68 67.50 -17.45
N GLU A 3 58.19 66.51 -18.21
CA GLU A 3 58.90 65.43 -18.96
C GLU A 3 59.16 64.18 -18.07
N ARG A 4 58.51 63.00 -18.21
CA ARG A 4 58.40 62.01 -19.33
C ARG A 4 59.83 61.49 -19.69
N TRP A 5 60.27 60.24 -19.47
CA TRP A 5 59.74 58.93 -19.90
C TRP A 5 60.67 57.71 -19.52
N LEU A 6 60.06 56.49 -19.47
CA LEU A 6 60.56 55.12 -19.88
C LEU A 6 61.64 54.41 -19.03
N ARG A 7 61.60 53.11 -18.65
CA ARG A 7 60.83 51.85 -18.95
C ARG A 7 60.85 50.95 -17.66
N ALA A 8 59.79 50.22 -17.24
CA ALA A 8 59.26 48.90 -17.69
C ALA A 8 60.22 47.72 -17.34
N VAL A 9 59.88 46.52 -16.82
CA VAL A 9 58.70 45.62 -16.60
C VAL A 9 59.14 44.61 -15.49
N GLU A 10 58.31 44.09 -14.57
CA GLU A 10 57.65 42.76 -14.57
C GLU A 10 56.89 42.60 -13.21
N ALA A 11 55.56 42.47 -13.20
CA ALA A 11 54.76 41.25 -12.95
C ALA A 11 54.91 40.68 -11.52
N TYR A 12 53.89 40.36 -10.72
CA TYR A 12 52.46 40.10 -10.96
C TYR A 12 51.74 40.20 -9.59
N ASP A 13 50.54 40.76 -9.57
CA ASP A 13 49.64 40.91 -8.40
C ASP A 13 48.46 39.96 -8.62
N GLY A 14 48.13 39.14 -7.62
CA GLY A 14 47.10 38.10 -7.72
C GLY A 14 46.12 38.24 -6.57
N GLY A 15 45.02 38.94 -6.85
CA GLY A 15 43.96 39.26 -5.90
C GLY A 15 43.20 38.04 -5.37
N GLU A 16 42.82 38.18 -4.11
CA GLU A 16 41.83 37.41 -3.37
C GLU A 16 40.45 37.58 -4.04
N GLU A 17 39.91 36.50 -4.64
CA GLU A 17 38.49 36.41 -5.02
C GLU A 17 37.79 35.43 -4.07
N ASP A 18 36.92 35.96 -3.21
CA ASP A 18 35.94 35.23 -2.41
C ASP A 18 35.01 34.44 -3.35
N CYS A 19 35.14 33.12 -3.39
CA CYS A 19 34.15 32.25 -4.02
C CYS A 19 32.92 32.10 -3.11
N SER A 20 31.89 32.93 -3.36
CA SER A 20 30.55 32.75 -2.79
C SER A 20 29.88 31.49 -3.37
N CYS A 21 29.35 30.62 -2.50
CA CYS A 21 28.70 29.36 -2.89
C CYS A 21 27.39 29.52 -3.69
N GLU A 22 26.86 30.74 -3.85
CA GLU A 22 25.69 30.98 -4.70
C GLU A 22 26.02 30.82 -6.21
N ASP A 23 27.26 31.08 -6.62
CA ASP A 23 27.67 30.98 -8.03
C ASP A 23 27.82 29.54 -8.52
N CYS A 24 28.16 28.59 -7.62
CA CYS A 24 28.19 27.16 -7.96
C CYS A 24 26.78 26.57 -8.18
N ILE A 25 25.75 27.10 -7.51
CA ILE A 25 24.37 26.64 -7.70
C ILE A 25 23.79 27.17 -9.02
N ALA A 26 24.15 28.39 -9.42
CA ALA A 26 23.73 28.94 -10.72
C ALA A 26 24.27 28.12 -11.91
N SER A 27 25.48 27.56 -11.79
CA SER A 27 26.07 26.65 -12.78
C SER A 27 25.35 25.30 -12.93
N ILE A 28 24.46 24.92 -12.00
CA ILE A 28 23.69 23.66 -12.10
C ILE A 28 22.51 23.81 -13.08
N ILE A 29 22.07 25.04 -13.38
CA ILE A 29 20.91 25.32 -14.22
C ILE A 29 21.29 25.61 -15.69
N ASP A 30 22.50 26.07 -15.98
CA ASP A 30 23.00 26.26 -17.34
C ASP A 30 24.25 25.38 -17.60
N GLY A 31 24.16 24.51 -18.60
CA GLY A 31 25.01 23.33 -18.78
C GLY A 31 26.54 23.56 -18.79
N PHE A 32 27.22 22.59 -18.16
CA PHE A 32 28.64 22.18 -18.28
C PHE A 32 29.75 23.24 -18.11
N PRO A 33 30.61 23.10 -17.09
CA PRO A 33 32.01 23.48 -17.18
C PRO A 33 32.90 22.32 -17.67
N ALA A 34 33.90 22.67 -18.47
CA ALA A 34 34.87 21.80 -19.15
C ALA A 34 35.90 21.14 -18.19
N PRO A 35 36.62 20.09 -18.60
CA PRO A 35 37.53 19.36 -17.73
C PRO A 35 38.89 20.05 -17.63
N HIS A 36 39.30 20.43 -16.42
CA HIS A 36 40.69 20.74 -16.12
C HIS A 36 41.44 19.44 -15.76
N LEU A 37 42.41 19.09 -16.60
CA LEU A 37 43.45 18.10 -16.30
C LEU A 37 44.53 18.78 -15.45
N GLY A 38 44.79 18.26 -14.26
CA GLY A 38 45.89 18.68 -13.40
C GLY A 38 46.01 17.75 -12.19
N HIS A 39 47.06 16.93 -12.18
CA HIS A 39 47.49 16.12 -11.05
C HIS A 39 47.92 17.04 -9.89
N ASP A 40 47.70 16.63 -8.63
CA ASP A 40 48.69 16.65 -7.54
C ASP A 40 48.13 15.93 -6.30
N GLY A 41 48.98 15.12 -5.66
CA GLY A 41 48.60 14.21 -4.58
C GLY A 41 48.28 14.91 -3.27
N TRP A 42 47.19 14.48 -2.65
CA TRP A 42 46.86 14.78 -1.26
C TRP A 42 46.38 13.50 -0.57
N GLU A 43 47.15 13.02 0.42
CA GLU A 43 46.72 11.93 1.29
C GLU A 43 45.74 12.46 2.34
N PRO A 44 44.51 11.92 2.46
CA PRO A 44 43.60 12.33 3.52
C PRO A 44 44.06 11.70 4.85
N GLY A 45 44.32 12.54 5.85
CA GLY A 45 44.50 12.12 7.23
C GLY A 45 43.25 11.42 7.79
N PRO A 46 43.39 10.59 8.84
CA PRO A 46 42.32 9.74 9.33
C PRO A 46 41.37 10.56 10.23
N GLY A 47 40.26 11.05 9.68
CA GLY A 47 39.29 11.78 10.51
C GLY A 47 38.04 12.36 9.86
N GLY A 48 37.84 12.25 8.54
CA GLY A 48 36.59 12.64 7.88
C GLY A 48 35.95 11.42 7.21
N GLY A 49 34.69 11.11 7.54
CA GLY A 49 33.96 10.05 6.85
C GLY A 49 33.93 10.35 5.35
N ALA A 50 34.30 9.39 4.52
CA ALA A 50 34.28 9.58 3.07
C ALA A 50 32.85 9.93 2.61
N PRO A 51 32.63 10.93 1.75
CA PRO A 51 31.32 11.49 1.40
C PRO A 51 30.42 10.57 0.55
N GLY A 52 30.70 9.26 0.53
CA GLY A 52 29.93 8.24 -0.17
C GLY A 52 30.21 8.17 -1.68
N ASP A 53 29.26 7.56 -2.40
CA ASP A 53 29.32 7.38 -3.85
C ASP A 53 28.30 8.27 -4.56
N LEU A 54 28.71 8.90 -5.66
CA LEU A 54 27.86 9.60 -6.61
C LEU A 54 27.32 8.59 -7.62
N THR A 55 26.00 8.54 -7.78
CA THR A 55 25.35 7.81 -8.88
C THR A 55 24.84 8.79 -9.92
N GLU A 56 25.40 8.75 -11.12
CA GLU A 56 24.99 9.54 -12.27
C GLU A 56 24.03 8.70 -13.12
N ILE A 57 22.84 9.23 -13.38
CA ILE A 57 21.77 8.56 -14.13
C ILE A 57 21.48 9.38 -15.38
N VAL A 58 21.71 8.81 -16.56
CA VAL A 58 21.44 9.47 -17.85
C VAL A 58 20.09 9.02 -18.38
N LEU A 59 19.16 9.96 -18.50
CA LEU A 59 17.84 9.76 -19.07
C LEU A 59 17.75 10.47 -20.43
N ILE A 60 17.23 9.80 -21.46
CA ILE A 60 16.88 10.40 -22.76
C ILE A 60 15.41 10.09 -23.01
N ASP A 61 14.59 11.13 -23.23
CA ASP A 61 13.13 11.01 -23.42
C ASP A 61 12.42 10.21 -22.31
N GLY A 62 12.89 10.34 -21.07
CA GLY A 62 12.36 9.60 -19.92
C GLY A 62 12.78 8.13 -19.86
N HIS A 63 13.61 7.66 -20.80
CA HIS A 63 14.19 6.33 -20.79
C HIS A 63 15.58 6.34 -20.19
N LEU A 64 15.87 5.35 -19.34
CA LEU A 64 17.18 5.14 -18.74
C LEU A 64 18.17 4.62 -19.78
N VAL A 65 19.24 5.37 -20.00
CA VAL A 65 20.27 5.06 -21.00
C VAL A 65 21.59 4.64 -20.35
N ASP A 66 21.96 5.25 -19.23
CA ASP A 66 23.22 4.91 -18.53
C ASP A 66 23.09 5.16 -17.01
N VAL A 67 23.84 4.37 -16.23
CA VAL A 67 24.02 4.56 -14.79
C VAL A 67 25.48 4.35 -14.45
N ARG A 68 26.14 5.39 -13.93
CA ARG A 68 27.54 5.34 -13.50
C ARG A 68 27.65 5.60 -12.02
N ARG A 69 28.54 4.88 -11.35
CA ARG A 69 28.82 5.08 -9.93
C ARG A 69 30.30 5.37 -9.74
N ARG A 70 30.60 6.44 -9.02
CA ARG A 70 31.98 6.85 -8.68
C ARG A 70 32.02 7.44 -7.28
N ALA A 71 33.20 7.48 -6.67
CA ALA A 71 33.37 8.14 -5.38
C ALA A 71 32.99 9.63 -5.49
N VAL A 72 32.35 10.16 -4.45
CA VAL A 72 32.10 11.61 -4.33
C VAL A 72 33.41 12.36 -4.11
N GLN A 73 34.37 11.76 -3.41
CA GLN A 73 35.68 12.33 -3.15
C GLN A 73 36.44 12.55 -4.46
N GLY A 74 36.94 13.78 -4.67
CA GLY A 74 37.61 14.18 -5.91
C GLY A 74 36.64 14.39 -7.08
N SER A 75 35.33 14.44 -6.83
CA SER A 75 34.34 14.89 -7.81
C SER A 75 34.04 16.38 -7.64
N GLY A 76 33.55 17.04 -8.70
CA GLY A 76 33.02 18.41 -8.59
C GLY A 76 31.78 18.55 -7.70
N TYR A 77 31.29 17.47 -7.08
CA TYR A 77 30.11 17.45 -6.21
C TYR A 77 30.47 17.26 -4.73
N GLU A 78 31.75 17.29 -4.38
CA GLU A 78 32.21 17.05 -3.01
C GLU A 78 31.66 18.07 -2.00
N CYS A 79 31.71 19.36 -2.32
CA CYS A 79 31.14 20.41 -1.46
C CYS A 79 29.63 20.24 -1.24
N ALA A 80 28.88 19.89 -2.29
CA ALA A 80 27.44 19.69 -2.20
C ALA A 80 27.09 18.47 -1.32
N ALA A 81 27.90 17.42 -1.35
CA ALA A 81 27.69 16.25 -0.51
C ALA A 81 27.89 16.58 0.98
N TYR A 82 28.96 17.30 1.34
CA TYR A 82 29.17 17.73 2.72
C TYR A 82 28.08 18.68 3.22
N GLU A 83 27.56 19.56 2.36
CA GLU A 83 26.45 20.43 2.71
C GLU A 83 25.16 19.63 2.99
N LEU A 84 24.83 18.66 2.14
CA LEU A 84 23.65 17.80 2.34
C LEU A 84 23.80 16.91 3.59
N GLU A 85 25.02 16.46 3.92
CA GLU A 85 25.30 15.76 5.18
C GLU A 85 25.14 16.67 6.40
N GLY A 86 25.69 17.89 6.37
CA GLY A 86 25.54 18.89 7.43
C GLY A 86 24.08 19.30 7.68
N ARG A 87 23.23 19.24 6.65
CA ARG A 87 21.78 19.45 6.75
C ARG A 87 21.00 18.18 7.16
N GLY A 88 21.68 17.05 7.35
CA GLY A 88 21.07 15.76 7.69
C GLY A 88 20.20 15.15 6.58
N LEU A 89 20.39 15.60 5.35
CA LEU A 89 19.64 15.16 4.16
C LEU A 89 20.28 13.93 3.51
N LEU A 90 21.60 13.77 3.64
CA LEU A 90 22.26 12.49 3.38
C LEU A 90 22.07 11.57 4.60
N ARG A 91 20.87 11.03 4.74
CA ARG A 91 20.70 9.84 5.59
C ARG A 91 21.35 8.70 4.83
N GLY A 92 22.50 8.22 5.32
CA GLY A 92 23.13 6.99 4.83
C GLY A 92 22.08 5.89 4.70
N PRO A 93 22.30 4.89 3.82
CA PRO A 93 21.32 3.84 3.59
C PRO A 93 20.88 3.32 4.95
N ARG A 94 19.60 3.53 5.30
CA ARG A 94 19.01 2.82 6.42
C ARG A 94 19.26 1.37 6.07
N VAL A 95 20.11 0.70 6.84
CA VAL A 95 20.09 -0.76 6.92
C VAL A 95 18.72 -1.05 7.49
N VAL A 96 17.71 -1.09 6.62
CA VAL A 96 16.52 -1.85 6.88
C VAL A 96 17.07 -3.25 6.90
N GLU A 97 17.32 -3.78 8.10
CA GLU A 97 17.44 -5.21 8.29
C GLU A 97 16.18 -5.78 7.68
N ARG A 98 16.28 -6.18 6.41
CA ARG A 98 15.19 -6.77 5.68
C ARG A 98 15.02 -8.09 6.42
N PRO A 99 13.92 -8.30 7.18
CA PRO A 99 13.71 -9.58 7.82
C PRO A 99 13.86 -10.60 6.71
N VAL A 100 14.75 -11.58 6.87
CA VAL A 100 14.86 -12.68 5.91
C VAL A 100 13.44 -13.22 5.79
N PRO A 101 12.78 -13.08 4.63
CA PRO A 101 11.45 -13.63 4.49
C PRO A 101 11.63 -15.13 4.63
N VAL A 102 11.25 -15.67 5.78
CA VAL A 102 11.02 -17.11 5.92
C VAL A 102 10.00 -17.41 4.85
N ARG A 103 10.42 -18.12 3.80
CA ARG A 103 9.53 -18.52 2.74
C ARG A 103 8.70 -19.66 3.32
N GLU A 104 7.53 -19.31 3.84
CA GLU A 104 6.50 -20.29 4.18
C GLU A 104 6.24 -21.16 2.95
N GLU A 105 6.05 -22.45 3.16
CA GLU A 105 5.68 -23.34 2.07
C GLU A 105 4.33 -22.88 1.49
N PRO A 106 4.11 -22.95 0.16
CA PRO A 106 2.90 -22.37 -0.45
C PRO A 106 1.58 -22.88 0.14
N HIS A 107 1.55 -24.14 0.61
CA HIS A 107 0.37 -24.73 1.22
C HIS A 107 0.12 -24.20 2.65
N GLU A 108 1.17 -23.94 3.43
CA GLU A 108 1.08 -23.32 4.76
C GLU A 108 0.57 -21.89 4.66
N ALA A 109 1.14 -21.10 3.73
CA ALA A 109 0.71 -19.74 3.47
C ALA A 109 -0.77 -19.69 2.99
N MET A 110 -1.19 -20.67 2.19
CA MET A 110 -2.59 -20.81 1.77
C MET A 110 -3.50 -21.15 2.97
N LEU A 111 -3.12 -22.07 3.84
CA LEU A 111 -3.90 -22.42 5.03
C LEU A 111 -4.00 -21.25 6.03
N ASP A 112 -2.91 -20.51 6.27
CA ASP A 112 -2.95 -19.31 7.12
C ASP A 112 -3.89 -18.24 6.53
N TRP A 113 -3.78 -18.00 5.21
CA TRP A 113 -4.68 -17.08 4.52
C TRP A 113 -6.16 -17.49 4.66
N LEU A 114 -6.47 -18.77 4.37
CA LEU A 114 -7.84 -19.28 4.48
C LEU A 114 -8.35 -19.19 5.92
N GLY A 115 -7.49 -19.50 6.90
CA GLY A 115 -7.78 -19.37 8.32
C GLY A 115 -8.19 -17.93 8.66
N ARG A 116 -7.42 -16.93 8.21
CA ARG A 116 -7.75 -15.52 8.43
C ARG A 116 -9.09 -15.13 7.81
N VAL A 117 -9.40 -15.60 6.60
CA VAL A 117 -10.67 -15.27 5.92
C VAL A 117 -11.88 -15.72 6.75
N VAL A 118 -11.80 -16.88 7.40
CA VAL A 118 -12.92 -17.50 8.12
C VAL A 118 -12.91 -17.30 9.63
N GLY A 119 -11.85 -16.70 10.19
CA GLY A 119 -11.74 -16.39 11.63
C GLY A 119 -10.86 -17.33 12.45
N GLY A 120 -10.07 -18.18 11.80
CA GLY A 120 -9.05 -19.04 12.42
C GLY A 120 -9.01 -20.45 11.85
N ALA A 121 -8.06 -21.25 12.34
CA ALA A 121 -7.91 -22.64 11.95
C ALA A 121 -9.15 -23.48 12.31
N ASP A 122 -9.73 -23.27 13.49
CA ASP A 122 -10.96 -23.96 13.91
C ASP A 122 -12.13 -23.63 12.98
N GLY A 123 -12.30 -22.36 12.63
CA GLY A 123 -13.32 -21.91 11.68
C GLY A 123 -13.15 -22.50 10.28
N LEU A 124 -11.89 -22.73 9.86
CA LEU A 124 -11.58 -23.39 8.58
C LEU A 124 -11.85 -24.90 8.62
N ALA A 125 -11.54 -25.55 9.74
CA ALA A 125 -11.80 -26.96 9.96
C ALA A 125 -13.30 -27.25 10.01
N SER A 126 -14.08 -26.40 10.69
CA SER A 126 -15.54 -26.55 10.82
C SER A 126 -16.32 -25.89 9.68
N LEU A 127 -15.66 -25.39 8.63
CA LEU A 127 -16.32 -24.62 7.57
C LEU A 127 -17.37 -25.46 6.84
N ASP A 128 -18.64 -25.12 7.03
CA ASP A 128 -19.76 -25.71 6.32
C ASP A 128 -20.20 -24.85 5.12
N THR A 129 -20.99 -25.44 4.24
CA THR A 129 -21.50 -24.80 3.01
C THR A 129 -23.01 -24.55 3.05
N THR A 130 -23.62 -24.60 4.23
CA THR A 130 -25.06 -24.37 4.44
C THR A 130 -25.36 -22.92 4.11
N PRO A 131 -26.35 -22.60 3.25
CA PRO A 131 -26.75 -21.23 2.97
C PRO A 131 -27.02 -20.39 4.21
N LEU A 132 -26.66 -19.11 4.17
CA LEU A 132 -27.09 -18.14 5.18
C LEU A 132 -28.64 -18.08 5.22
N PRO A 133 -29.26 -17.95 6.40
CA PRO A 133 -30.72 -17.89 6.50
C PRO A 133 -31.27 -16.67 5.75
N ALA A 134 -32.30 -16.89 4.93
CA ALA A 134 -32.88 -15.84 4.08
C ALA A 134 -33.82 -14.89 4.84
N ASP A 135 -34.32 -15.36 5.98
CA ASP A 135 -35.31 -14.72 6.85
C ASP A 135 -34.66 -14.07 8.08
N GLU A 136 -33.34 -13.97 8.13
CA GLU A 136 -32.63 -13.32 9.22
C GLU A 136 -32.86 -11.80 9.20
N GLU A 137 -33.51 -11.31 10.25
CA GLU A 137 -33.71 -9.89 10.50
C GLU A 137 -32.45 -9.24 11.08
N LEU A 138 -32.35 -7.91 10.94
CA LEU A 138 -31.27 -7.12 11.50
C LEU A 138 -31.33 -7.15 13.05
N ASP A 139 -30.30 -7.70 13.69
CA ASP A 139 -30.21 -7.73 15.15
C ASP A 139 -29.78 -6.37 15.73
N LEU A 140 -30.76 -5.50 16.00
CA LEU A 140 -30.54 -4.22 16.68
C LEU A 140 -30.24 -4.37 18.19
N GLY A 141 -30.46 -5.56 18.78
CA GLY A 141 -30.24 -5.82 20.20
C GLY A 141 -28.78 -5.67 20.60
N VAL A 142 -27.87 -6.11 19.72
CA VAL A 142 -26.42 -6.01 19.89
C VAL A 142 -25.81 -4.67 19.46
N VAL A 143 -26.60 -3.81 18.82
CA VAL A 143 -26.16 -2.48 18.35
C VAL A 143 -26.23 -1.48 19.52
N PRO A 144 -25.19 -0.64 19.74
CA PRO A 144 -25.21 0.43 20.72
C PRO A 144 -26.44 1.34 20.55
N GLY A 145 -27.10 1.68 21.66
CA GLY A 145 -28.40 2.36 21.63
C GLY A 145 -28.44 3.64 20.78
N HIS A 146 -27.37 4.44 20.82
CA HIS A 146 -27.26 5.68 20.05
C HIS A 146 -27.07 5.48 18.54
N LEU A 147 -26.77 4.26 18.08
CA LEU A 147 -26.58 3.93 16.67
C LEU A 147 -27.78 3.19 16.05
N ARG A 148 -28.73 2.70 16.85
CA ARG A 148 -29.80 1.79 16.38
C ARG A 148 -30.64 2.40 15.25
N GLU A 149 -31.09 3.64 15.42
CA GLU A 149 -31.88 4.35 14.40
C GLU A 149 -31.10 4.50 13.09
N ARG A 150 -29.83 4.90 13.18
CA ARG A 150 -28.98 5.05 12.01
C ARG A 150 -28.71 3.71 11.32
N VAL A 151 -28.45 2.65 12.09
CA VAL A 151 -28.26 1.29 11.56
C VAL A 151 -29.51 0.82 10.83
N GLN A 152 -30.70 1.13 11.35
CA GLN A 152 -31.95 0.82 10.68
C GLN A 152 -32.10 1.56 9.34
N ILE A 153 -31.79 2.87 9.29
CA ILE A 153 -31.81 3.66 8.04
C ILE A 153 -30.81 3.08 7.02
N ILE A 154 -29.62 2.69 7.45
CA ILE A 154 -28.62 2.08 6.57
C ILE A 154 -29.12 0.72 6.05
N ASP A 155 -29.76 -0.10 6.88
CA ASP A 155 -30.35 -1.37 6.44
C ASP A 155 -31.46 -1.17 5.41
N GLU A 156 -32.29 -0.13 5.56
CA GLU A 156 -33.31 0.21 4.56
C GLU A 156 -32.67 0.51 3.19
N HIS A 157 -31.55 1.23 3.16
CA HIS A 157 -30.79 1.46 1.91
C HIS A 157 -30.19 0.16 1.36
N VAL A 158 -29.64 -0.71 2.21
CA VAL A 158 -29.13 -2.03 1.79
C VAL A 158 -30.27 -2.89 1.22
N GLN A 159 -31.44 -2.91 1.86
CA GLN A 159 -32.60 -3.68 1.44
C GLN A 159 -33.22 -3.14 0.14
N ALA A 160 -33.32 -1.81 -0.01
CA ALA A 160 -33.77 -1.18 -1.25
C ALA A 160 -32.91 -1.62 -2.45
N ALA A 161 -31.63 -1.87 -2.20
CA ALA A 161 -30.75 -2.36 -3.23
C ALA A 161 -30.97 -3.83 -3.62
N TYR A 162 -31.51 -4.68 -2.76
CA TYR A 162 -31.85 -6.05 -3.17
C TYR A 162 -32.91 -6.12 -4.26
N GLY A 163 -33.83 -5.14 -4.29
CA GLY A 163 -34.95 -5.15 -5.23
C GLY A 163 -34.53 -5.20 -6.70
N HIS A 164 -33.28 -4.79 -7.02
CA HIS A 164 -32.76 -4.76 -8.39
C HIS A 164 -31.60 -5.76 -8.62
N LEU A 165 -31.10 -6.43 -7.58
CA LEU A 165 -29.96 -7.33 -7.69
C LEU A 165 -30.40 -8.75 -8.01
N LEU A 166 -29.70 -9.40 -8.95
CA LEU A 166 -29.78 -10.85 -9.16
C LEU A 166 -29.08 -11.67 -8.05
N LEU A 167 -28.73 -11.03 -6.94
CA LEU A 167 -27.98 -11.64 -5.84
C LEU A 167 -28.97 -12.18 -4.80
N GLY A 168 -28.74 -13.43 -4.37
CA GLY A 168 -29.64 -14.15 -3.48
C GLY A 168 -29.71 -13.58 -2.06
N PRO A 169 -30.68 -14.05 -1.24
CA PRO A 169 -30.94 -13.52 0.11
C PRO A 169 -29.76 -13.65 1.07
N GLU A 170 -28.82 -14.57 0.82
CA GLU A 170 -27.60 -14.70 1.63
C GLU A 170 -26.78 -13.42 1.70
N LEU A 171 -26.74 -12.63 0.63
CA LEU A 171 -25.96 -11.39 0.62
C LEU A 171 -26.59 -10.35 1.56
N LEU A 172 -27.92 -10.35 1.72
CA LEU A 172 -28.61 -9.38 2.58
C LEU A 172 -28.27 -9.71 4.02
N THR A 173 -28.37 -10.99 4.38
CA THR A 173 -27.97 -11.51 5.68
C THR A 173 -26.51 -11.20 5.99
N ALA A 174 -25.59 -11.44 5.04
CA ALA A 174 -24.18 -11.09 5.21
C ALA A 174 -23.96 -9.58 5.40
N SER A 175 -24.70 -8.74 4.67
CA SER A 175 -24.62 -7.27 4.78
C SER A 175 -25.14 -6.77 6.12
N ARG A 176 -26.26 -7.33 6.63
CA ARG A 176 -26.80 -7.04 7.96
C ARG A 176 -25.84 -7.41 9.07
N ARG A 177 -25.29 -8.63 9.02
CA ARG A 177 -24.27 -9.09 9.98
C ARG A 177 -23.02 -8.20 9.93
N LEU A 178 -22.58 -7.78 8.75
CA LEU A 178 -21.45 -6.85 8.61
C LEU A 178 -21.78 -5.47 9.19
N LEU A 179 -22.98 -4.94 8.96
CA LEU A 179 -23.43 -3.66 9.49
C LEU A 179 -23.45 -3.66 11.03
N VAL A 180 -23.97 -4.73 11.63
CA VAL A 180 -23.94 -4.94 13.08
C VAL A 180 -22.50 -4.96 13.61
N ARG A 181 -21.59 -5.67 12.93
CA ARG A 181 -20.16 -5.68 13.30
C ARG A 181 -19.50 -4.32 13.14
N ALA A 182 -19.84 -3.58 12.09
CA ALA A 182 -19.32 -2.23 11.87
C ALA A 182 -19.72 -1.30 13.02
N ALA A 183 -20.94 -1.44 13.55
CA ALA A 183 -21.38 -0.73 14.74
C ALA A 183 -20.55 -1.14 15.97
N GLY A 184 -20.36 -2.44 16.21
CA GLY A 184 -19.53 -2.95 17.30
C GLY A 184 -18.05 -2.54 17.22
N ALA A 185 -17.51 -2.40 16.01
CA ALA A 185 -16.15 -1.94 15.72
C ALA A 185 -16.01 -0.41 15.70
N LYS A 186 -17.04 0.35 16.11
CA LYS A 186 -17.06 1.83 16.15
C LYS A 186 -16.84 2.50 14.79
N VAL A 187 -17.06 1.78 13.69
CA VAL A 187 -16.92 2.32 12.33
C VAL A 187 -17.96 3.42 12.11
N LEU A 188 -19.18 3.22 12.59
CA LEU A 188 -20.27 4.18 12.42
C LEU A 188 -20.06 5.47 13.22
N ASP A 189 -19.42 5.39 14.40
CA ASP A 189 -19.01 6.57 15.15
C ASP A 189 -17.96 7.38 14.37
N ALA A 190 -16.96 6.69 13.79
CA ALA A 190 -15.95 7.33 12.95
C ALA A 190 -16.53 7.93 11.66
N TRP A 191 -17.64 7.38 11.17
CA TRP A 191 -18.31 7.81 9.95
C TRP A 191 -19.57 8.62 10.22
N ARG A 192 -19.69 9.28 11.38
CA ARG A 192 -20.86 10.11 11.74
C ARG A 192 -21.30 11.13 10.69
N GLU A 193 -20.36 11.74 9.96
CA GLU A 193 -20.65 12.74 8.92
C GLU A 193 -20.85 12.13 7.52
N VAL A 194 -20.79 10.82 7.40
CA VAL A 194 -20.97 10.13 6.12
C VAL A 194 -22.46 9.84 5.91
N GLU A 195 -22.95 10.18 4.73
CA GLU A 195 -24.32 9.88 4.30
C GLU A 195 -24.64 8.38 4.40
N ASP A 196 -25.83 8.04 4.91
CA ASP A 196 -26.21 6.66 5.20
C ASP A 196 -26.30 5.77 3.95
N SER A 197 -26.78 6.30 2.82
CA SER A 197 -26.76 5.59 1.53
C SER A 197 -25.33 5.19 1.11
N TRP A 198 -24.35 6.05 1.42
CA TRP A 198 -22.96 5.81 1.10
C TRP A 198 -22.29 4.81 2.06
N VAL A 199 -22.74 4.79 3.32
CA VAL A 199 -22.36 3.72 4.26
C VAL A 199 -22.94 2.39 3.79
N ALA A 200 -24.21 2.34 3.37
CA ALA A 200 -24.84 1.15 2.80
C ALA A 200 -24.07 0.63 1.57
N ALA A 201 -23.67 1.53 0.66
CA ALA A 201 -22.88 1.16 -0.51
C ALA A 201 -21.51 0.58 -0.12
N ALA A 202 -20.86 1.15 0.89
CA ALA A 202 -19.59 0.64 1.40
C ALA A 202 -19.72 -0.74 2.04
N VAL A 203 -20.78 -0.98 2.81
CA VAL A 203 -21.11 -2.30 3.39
C VAL A 203 -21.32 -3.33 2.28
N LEU A 204 -22.20 -3.04 1.31
CA LEU A 204 -22.50 -3.96 0.21
C LEU A 204 -21.25 -4.27 -0.63
N HIS A 205 -20.49 -3.24 -1.00
CA HIS A 205 -19.23 -3.42 -1.73
C HIS A 205 -18.23 -4.29 -0.95
N CYS A 206 -18.14 -4.10 0.37
CA CYS A 206 -17.26 -4.89 1.22
C CYS A 206 -17.65 -6.38 1.20
N VAL A 207 -18.93 -6.71 1.35
CA VAL A 207 -19.41 -8.11 1.28
C VAL A 207 -19.18 -8.71 -0.11
N ILE A 208 -19.44 -7.95 -1.18
CA ILE A 208 -19.18 -8.35 -2.58
C ILE A 208 -17.71 -8.74 -2.76
N LYS A 209 -16.80 -7.91 -2.26
CA LYS A 209 -15.35 -8.13 -2.35
C LYS A 209 -14.87 -9.27 -1.47
N ALA A 210 -15.40 -9.40 -0.25
CA ALA A 210 -15.10 -10.50 0.65
C ALA A 210 -15.53 -11.88 0.09
N ASN A 211 -16.59 -11.90 -0.71
CA ASN A 211 -17.16 -13.13 -1.28
C ASN A 211 -16.78 -13.39 -2.75
N ALA A 212 -15.79 -12.66 -3.28
CA ALA A 212 -15.32 -12.77 -4.67
C ALA A 212 -16.44 -12.72 -5.74
N LEU A 213 -17.51 -11.95 -5.49
CA LEU A 213 -18.68 -11.90 -6.39
C LEU A 213 -18.43 -11.05 -7.64
N ALA A 214 -17.48 -10.12 -7.57
CA ALA A 214 -17.14 -9.22 -8.66
C ALA A 214 -15.61 -9.11 -8.87
N GLY A 215 -15.21 -8.83 -10.12
CA GLY A 215 -13.81 -8.71 -10.52
C GLY A 215 -13.51 -9.40 -11.86
N THR A 216 -12.25 -9.37 -12.27
CA THR A 216 -11.79 -10.00 -13.52
C THR A 216 -12.15 -11.49 -13.53
N GLY A 217 -12.88 -11.93 -14.57
CA GLY A 217 -13.34 -13.32 -14.68
C GLY A 217 -14.57 -13.69 -13.84
N ARG A 218 -15.26 -12.71 -13.24
CA ARG A 218 -16.53 -12.92 -12.52
C ARG A 218 -17.71 -12.39 -13.34
N GLY A 219 -18.89 -12.95 -13.09
CA GLY A 219 -20.10 -12.69 -13.89
C GLY A 219 -20.72 -11.30 -13.73
N PHE A 220 -20.31 -10.52 -12.73
CA PHE A 220 -20.91 -9.22 -12.43
C PHE A 220 -19.87 -8.11 -12.28
N ALA A 221 -20.16 -6.96 -12.88
CA ALA A 221 -19.43 -5.72 -12.61
C ALA A 221 -19.87 -5.13 -11.26
N VAL A 222 -18.92 -4.63 -10.47
CA VAL A 222 -19.22 -4.00 -9.16
C VAL A 222 -20.25 -2.89 -9.31
N LYS A 223 -20.15 -2.09 -10.36
CA LYS A 223 -21.10 -0.99 -10.61
C LYS A 223 -22.54 -1.50 -10.69
N THR A 224 -22.78 -2.58 -11.44
CA THR A 224 -24.10 -3.22 -11.56
C THR A 224 -24.60 -3.76 -10.22
N LEU A 225 -23.70 -4.23 -9.36
CA LEU A 225 -24.07 -4.74 -8.04
C LEU A 225 -24.32 -3.64 -6.99
N LEU A 226 -24.00 -2.39 -7.31
CA LEU A 226 -24.17 -1.23 -6.43
C LEU A 226 -25.17 -0.21 -7.00
N GLU A 227 -25.82 -0.52 -8.12
CA GLU A 227 -26.94 0.27 -8.63
C GLU A 227 -27.97 0.48 -7.50
N GLY A 228 -28.76 1.55 -7.51
CA GLY A 228 -29.81 1.77 -6.50
C GLY A 228 -29.38 2.00 -5.04
N VAL A 229 -28.13 1.76 -4.63
CA VAL A 229 -27.63 2.13 -3.29
C VAL A 229 -26.98 3.51 -3.32
N ALA A 230 -26.18 3.78 -4.36
CA ALA A 230 -25.48 5.04 -4.52
C ALA A 230 -25.28 5.37 -6.02
N ASP A 231 -25.68 6.57 -6.41
CA ASP A 231 -25.49 7.10 -7.78
C ASP A 231 -24.03 7.54 -8.07
N ARG A 232 -23.14 7.39 -7.08
CA ARG A 232 -21.75 7.86 -7.11
C ARG A 232 -20.79 6.76 -7.56
N ALA A 233 -19.49 7.02 -7.43
CA ALA A 233 -18.41 6.07 -7.72
C ALA A 233 -18.49 4.80 -6.84
N VAL A 234 -17.62 3.83 -7.10
CA VAL A 234 -17.48 2.66 -6.21
C VAL A 234 -16.76 3.09 -4.91
N PRO A 235 -17.27 2.75 -3.71
CA PRO A 235 -16.69 3.20 -2.43
C PRO A 235 -15.45 2.38 -2.01
N THR A 236 -14.47 2.20 -2.90
CA THR A 236 -13.31 1.30 -2.69
C THR A 236 -12.56 1.59 -1.39
N ASP A 237 -12.08 2.81 -1.18
CA ASP A 237 -11.28 3.17 0.00
C ASP A 237 -12.05 2.92 1.30
N ARG A 238 -13.33 3.28 1.30
CA ARG A 238 -14.21 3.16 2.47
C ARG A 238 -14.53 1.70 2.78
N SER A 239 -14.80 0.89 1.76
CA SER A 239 -15.04 -0.55 1.91
C SER A 239 -13.77 -1.32 2.33
N GLY A 240 -12.60 -0.92 1.85
CA GLY A 240 -11.32 -1.48 2.29
C GLY A 240 -11.05 -1.11 3.74
N ARG A 241 -11.29 0.16 4.12
CA ARG A 241 -11.18 0.59 5.51
C ARG A 241 -12.16 -0.11 6.45
N LEU A 242 -13.39 -0.39 5.98
CA LEU A 242 -14.35 -1.21 6.72
C LEU A 242 -13.82 -2.62 6.96
N ALA A 243 -13.28 -3.27 5.93
CA ALA A 243 -12.70 -4.60 6.05
C ALA A 243 -11.54 -4.63 7.06
N GLU A 244 -10.65 -3.62 7.03
CA GLU A 244 -9.56 -3.50 8.01
C GLU A 244 -10.05 -3.31 9.45
N LEU A 245 -11.08 -2.49 9.66
CA LEU A 245 -11.60 -2.20 11.00
C LEU A 245 -12.40 -3.37 11.58
N VAL A 246 -13.07 -4.16 10.73
CA VAL A 246 -13.88 -5.31 11.17
C VAL A 246 -13.06 -6.60 11.24
N GLY A 247 -12.34 -6.93 10.17
CA GLY A 247 -11.59 -8.18 10.04
C GLY A 247 -10.11 -8.09 10.41
N GLY A 248 -9.61 -6.89 10.68
CA GLY A 248 -8.21 -6.65 11.01
C GLY A 248 -7.29 -6.60 9.77
N PRO A 249 -5.96 -6.73 9.99
CA PRO A 249 -4.96 -6.66 8.93
C PRO A 249 -5.21 -7.70 7.85
N GLN A 250 -5.29 -7.26 6.60
CA GLN A 250 -5.64 -8.12 5.45
C GLN A 250 -4.57 -9.19 5.20
N TRP A 251 -3.27 -8.86 5.27
CA TRP A 251 -2.16 -9.84 5.24
C TRP A 251 -0.87 -9.22 5.81
N PRO A 252 -0.20 -9.84 6.81
CA PRO A 252 1.00 -9.27 7.40
C PRO A 252 2.29 -9.59 6.64
N HIS A 253 2.30 -10.63 5.80
CA HIS A 253 3.51 -11.12 5.11
C HIS A 253 3.73 -10.52 3.71
N GLY A 254 3.08 -9.38 3.39
CA GLY A 254 3.27 -8.67 2.12
C GLY A 254 2.20 -9.00 1.07
N ARG A 255 2.54 -9.74 0.01
CA ARG A 255 1.56 -10.14 -1.02
C ARG A 255 0.82 -11.40 -0.59
N THR A 256 -0.50 -11.41 -0.77
CA THR A 256 -1.34 -12.61 -0.67
C THR A 256 -0.76 -13.72 -1.57
N PRO A 257 -0.79 -15.00 -1.13
CA PRO A 257 -0.37 -16.12 -1.97
C PRO A 257 -1.08 -16.08 -3.33
N ALA A 258 -0.34 -16.34 -4.42
CA ALA A 258 -0.89 -16.24 -5.78
C ALA A 258 -1.98 -17.29 -6.04
N GLU A 259 -1.91 -18.39 -5.30
CA GLU A 259 -2.80 -19.54 -5.33
C GLU A 259 -4.09 -19.29 -4.52
N ALA A 260 -4.13 -18.23 -3.71
CA ALA A 260 -5.25 -17.91 -2.83
C ALA A 260 -6.20 -16.86 -3.45
N PRO A 261 -7.50 -16.90 -3.09
CA PRO A 261 -8.45 -15.91 -3.58
C PRO A 261 -8.11 -14.52 -3.04
N SER A 262 -7.99 -13.53 -3.95
CA SER A 262 -7.82 -12.12 -3.60
C SER A 262 -9.16 -11.50 -3.18
N VAL A 263 -9.44 -11.54 -1.88
CA VAL A 263 -10.67 -11.03 -1.26
C VAL A 263 -10.37 -10.17 -0.04
N TYR A 264 -11.38 -9.43 0.43
CA TYR A 264 -11.31 -8.81 1.74
C TYR A 264 -11.42 -9.86 2.84
N VAL A 265 -10.58 -9.73 3.86
CA VAL A 265 -10.59 -10.54 5.07
C VAL A 265 -11.50 -9.86 6.08
N LEU A 266 -12.61 -10.54 6.42
CA LEU A 266 -13.55 -10.10 7.46
C LEU A 266 -13.41 -10.92 8.76
N GLY A 267 -12.60 -11.98 8.74
CA GLY A 267 -12.31 -12.77 9.93
C GLY A 267 -13.46 -13.63 10.42
N ASP A 268 -14.45 -13.94 9.57
CA ASP A 268 -15.63 -14.67 10.03
C ASP A 268 -16.44 -15.35 8.92
N ALA A 269 -16.60 -16.67 9.05
CA ALA A 269 -17.37 -17.50 8.13
C ALA A 269 -18.87 -17.13 8.04
N SER A 270 -19.46 -16.53 9.09
CA SER A 270 -20.86 -16.10 9.13
C SER A 270 -21.18 -14.93 8.19
N LEU A 271 -20.15 -14.26 7.67
CA LEU A 271 -20.24 -13.19 6.67
C LEU A 271 -20.05 -13.71 5.24
N LEU A 272 -19.79 -15.01 5.08
CA LEU A 272 -19.49 -15.63 3.81
C LEU A 272 -20.69 -16.40 3.26
N LEU A 273 -20.98 -16.15 1.99
CA LEU A 273 -22.01 -16.84 1.22
C LEU A 273 -21.63 -18.31 1.04
N SER A 274 -22.62 -19.18 0.96
CA SER A 274 -22.42 -20.62 0.72
C SER A 274 -21.61 -20.93 -0.55
N SER A 275 -21.78 -20.12 -1.60
CA SER A 275 -21.03 -20.25 -2.85
C SER A 275 -19.53 -20.01 -2.65
N PHE A 276 -19.18 -19.02 -1.84
CA PHE A 276 -17.79 -18.71 -1.54
C PHE A 276 -17.20 -19.72 -0.55
N ARG A 277 -17.96 -20.11 0.50
CA ARG A 277 -17.53 -21.18 1.42
C ARG A 277 -17.23 -22.50 0.70
N ARG A 278 -18.01 -22.87 -0.32
CA ARG A 278 -17.68 -24.01 -1.21
C ARG A 278 -16.34 -23.85 -1.91
N SER A 279 -16.03 -22.65 -2.41
CA SER A 279 -14.71 -22.40 -3.01
C SER A 279 -13.58 -22.52 -1.98
N LEU A 280 -13.77 -22.00 -0.77
CA LEU A 280 -12.77 -22.10 0.30
C LEU A 280 -12.53 -23.56 0.74
N VAL A 281 -13.57 -24.38 0.80
CA VAL A 281 -13.43 -25.84 1.04
C VAL A 281 -12.54 -26.49 -0.03
N VAL A 282 -12.73 -26.14 -1.31
CA VAL A 282 -11.87 -26.65 -2.40
C VAL A 282 -10.41 -26.23 -2.20
N TYR A 283 -10.14 -24.97 -1.81
CA TYR A 283 -8.78 -24.52 -1.53
C TYR A 283 -8.16 -25.21 -0.30
N ARG A 284 -8.93 -25.39 0.78
CA ARG A 284 -8.50 -26.12 1.97
C ARG A 284 -8.11 -27.56 1.63
N ASP A 285 -8.96 -28.26 0.89
CA ASP A 285 -8.72 -29.65 0.52
C ASP A 285 -7.54 -29.77 -0.46
N LEU A 286 -7.31 -28.77 -1.31
CA LEU A 286 -6.10 -28.68 -2.15
C LEU A 286 -4.84 -28.51 -1.30
N ALA A 287 -4.87 -27.61 -0.30
CA ALA A 287 -3.73 -27.39 0.59
C ALA A 287 -3.32 -28.66 1.34
N GLY A 288 -4.29 -29.39 1.88
CA GLY A 288 -4.02 -30.63 2.62
C GLY A 288 -3.44 -31.75 1.75
N ARG A 289 -3.78 -31.79 0.44
CA ARG A 289 -3.12 -32.71 -0.50
C ARG A 289 -1.65 -32.34 -0.72
N LEU A 290 -1.38 -31.05 -0.92
CA LEU A 290 0.00 -30.55 -1.10
C LEU A 290 0.87 -30.80 0.14
N GLU A 291 0.32 -30.63 1.34
CA GLU A 291 0.99 -30.96 2.60
C GLU A 291 1.35 -32.46 2.66
N THR A 292 0.39 -33.33 2.33
CA THR A 292 0.59 -34.79 2.32
C THR A 292 1.64 -35.22 1.30
N ASP A 293 1.68 -34.58 0.14
CA ASP A 293 2.65 -34.88 -0.91
C ASP A 293 4.05 -34.36 -0.55
N ALA A 294 4.15 -33.18 0.08
CA ALA A 294 5.40 -32.64 0.61
C ALA A 294 6.00 -33.53 1.72
N ALA A 295 5.16 -34.12 2.57
CA ALA A 295 5.60 -35.02 3.64
C ALA A 295 6.13 -36.39 3.15
N LYS A 296 5.89 -36.75 1.88
CA LYS A 296 6.32 -38.01 1.27
C LYS A 296 7.59 -37.89 0.40
N GLY A 297 8.00 -36.68 0.06
CA GLY A 297 9.18 -36.38 -0.76
C GLY A 297 10.43 -36.15 0.08
#